data_AF-A0A8J5RZ56-F1
#
_entry.id   AF-A0A8J5RZ56-F1
#
_cell.length_a   1.000
_cell.length_b   1.000
_cell.length_c   1.000
_cell.angle_alpha   90.00
_cell.angle_beta   90.00
_cell.angle_gamma   90.00
#
_symmetry.space_group_name_H-M   'P 1'
#
loop_
_entity.id
_entity.type
_entity.pdbx_description
1 polymer ?
#
loop_
_entity_poly.entity_id
_entity_poly.type
_entity_poly.pdbx_seq_one_letter_code
_entity_poly.pdbx_strand_id
1 'polypeptide(L)'
;MLSLDDKMKRRCTISAAEILENLYIRYTTDDQTEAMKEVLPKLLREILVLPWQDEEIISEQKVDRKLYAALLSLSVTIFEKVITNYEDLAQLANQIAEGGPAFSFAGKLKEIVEQNSEQATASRLRILKITTRMTISLINLEGGRVGADLESLMQSLSEASKNMLQMEGFMILSRSHHSTSTDPANNLDSLVKTAQELLEKKKQEAQNLSTTPVVSMKQLIEWTIDSIFC
;
A
#
# COMPACT_ATOMS: atom_id res chain seq x y z
N MET A 1 16.43 8.71 -28.89
CA MET A 1 16.93 7.31 -28.84
C MET A 1 17.77 7.21 -27.58
N LEU A 2 17.33 6.45 -26.54
CA LEU A 2 18.06 6.40 -25.26
C LEU A 2 19.50 5.91 -25.47
N SER A 3 20.46 6.58 -24.83
CA SER A 3 21.87 6.18 -24.83
C SER A 3 22.01 4.74 -24.37
N LEU A 4 23.03 4.04 -24.87
CA LEU A 4 23.36 2.69 -24.41
C LEU A 4 23.58 2.66 -22.89
N ASP A 5 24.18 3.73 -22.36
CA ASP A 5 24.42 3.91 -20.93
C ASP A 5 23.11 4.07 -20.14
N ASP A 6 22.13 4.82 -20.65
CA ASP A 6 20.83 4.98 -19.99
C ASP A 6 20.05 3.67 -19.92
N LYS A 7 20.09 2.88 -21.00
CA LYS A 7 19.46 1.56 -21.04
C LYS A 7 20.15 0.58 -20.09
N MET A 8 21.48 0.64 -20.01
CA MET A 8 22.25 -0.24 -19.13
C MET A 8 22.03 0.11 -17.66
N LYS A 9 22.08 1.41 -17.33
CA LYS A 9 21.77 1.93 -15.98
C LYS A 9 20.37 1.50 -15.52
N ARG A 10 19.35 1.64 -16.36
CA ARG A 10 17.97 1.21 -16.03
C ARG A 10 17.87 -0.28 -15.74
N ARG A 11 18.50 -1.14 -16.56
CA ARG A 11 18.51 -2.59 -16.32
C ARG A 11 19.21 -2.93 -15.01
N CYS A 12 20.33 -2.28 -14.71
CA CYS A 12 21.02 -2.43 -13.43
C CYS A 12 20.13 -2.00 -12.26
N THR A 13 19.37 -0.91 -12.38
CA THR A 13 18.44 -0.47 -11.32
C THR A 13 17.29 -1.47 -11.10
N ILE A 14 16.71 -2.03 -12.17
CA ILE A 14 15.66 -3.06 -12.06
C ILE A 14 16.19 -4.28 -11.30
N SER A 15 17.31 -4.83 -11.77
CA SER A 15 17.92 -6.01 -11.14
C SER A 15 18.36 -5.72 -9.70
N ALA A 16 18.88 -4.52 -9.42
CA ALA A 16 19.22 -4.12 -8.06
C ALA A 16 17.98 -4.06 -7.15
N ALA A 17 16.85 -3.51 -7.62
CA ALA A 17 15.62 -3.47 -6.85
C ALA A 17 15.06 -4.87 -6.56
N GLU A 18 15.04 -5.76 -7.56
CA GLU A 18 14.61 -7.16 -7.41
C GLU A 18 15.53 -7.95 -6.46
N ILE A 19 16.84 -7.72 -6.53
CA ILE A 19 17.83 -8.34 -5.63
C ILE A 19 17.62 -7.82 -4.20
N LEU A 20 17.47 -6.51 -4.03
CA LEU A 20 17.25 -5.90 -2.72
C LEU A 20 15.95 -6.38 -2.08
N GLU A 21 14.86 -6.52 -2.85
CA GLU A 21 13.61 -7.09 -2.37
C GLU A 21 13.80 -8.52 -1.86
N ASN A 22 14.46 -9.38 -2.65
CA ASN A 22 14.72 -10.77 -2.27
C ASN A 22 15.64 -10.90 -1.06
N LEU A 23 16.68 -10.06 -0.97
CA LEU A 23 17.57 -10.02 0.20
C LEU A 23 16.80 -9.54 1.44
N TYR A 24 15.94 -8.55 1.27
CA TYR A 24 15.17 -7.98 2.37
C TYR A 24 14.15 -8.98 2.92
N ILE A 25 13.46 -9.73 2.06
CA ILE A 25 12.56 -10.81 2.49
C ILE A 25 13.31 -11.86 3.35
N ARG A 26 14.59 -12.14 3.05
CA ARG A 26 15.30 -13.31 3.58
C ARG A 26 16.30 -13.04 4.72
N TYR A 27 16.90 -11.84 4.83
CA TYR A 27 18.14 -11.67 5.62
C TYR A 27 18.22 -10.41 6.51
N THR A 28 17.12 -9.66 6.67
CA THR A 28 17.19 -8.37 7.38
C THR A 28 17.56 -8.50 8.85
N THR A 29 18.64 -7.83 9.22
CA THR A 29 19.06 -7.53 10.61
C THR A 29 18.53 -6.16 11.04
N ASP A 30 18.55 -5.85 12.34
CA ASP A 30 18.05 -4.58 12.87
C ASP A 30 18.77 -3.35 12.26
N ASP A 31 20.09 -3.40 12.10
CA ASP A 31 20.89 -2.32 11.49
C ASP A 31 20.52 -2.03 10.02
N GLN A 32 20.15 -3.08 9.26
CA GLN A 32 19.71 -2.93 7.87
C GLN A 32 18.30 -2.34 7.77
N THR A 33 17.50 -2.44 8.84
CA THR A 33 16.15 -1.89 8.91
C THR A 33 16.21 -0.36 9.09
N GLU A 34 17.16 0.14 9.87
CA GLU A 34 17.38 1.58 10.06
C GLU A 34 17.88 2.29 8.79
N ALA A 35 18.87 1.71 8.09
CA ALA A 35 19.30 2.25 6.79
C ALA A 35 18.15 2.31 5.77
N MET A 36 17.20 1.38 5.87
CA MET A 36 16.05 1.32 4.97
C MET A 36 14.98 2.37 5.31
N LYS A 37 14.81 2.73 6.59
CA LYS A 37 13.98 3.87 7.01
C LYS A 37 14.45 5.18 6.36
N GLU A 38 15.74 5.36 6.12
CA GLU A 38 16.26 6.55 5.44
C GLU A 38 16.01 6.57 3.93
N VAL A 39 15.92 5.38 3.31
CA VAL A 39 15.75 5.22 1.86
C VAL A 39 14.27 5.20 1.45
N LEU A 40 13.40 4.64 2.30
CA LEU A 40 11.97 4.49 2.02
C LEU A 40 11.26 5.80 1.64
N PRO A 41 11.44 6.94 2.34
CA PRO A 41 10.77 8.19 1.99
C PRO A 41 11.18 8.69 0.60
N LYS A 42 12.46 8.53 0.24
CA LYS A 42 12.99 8.95 -1.07
C LYS A 42 12.40 8.09 -2.19
N LEU A 43 12.31 6.78 -1.98
CA LEU A 43 11.68 5.86 -2.94
C LEU A 43 10.19 6.15 -3.10
N LEU A 44 9.47 6.29 -2.00
CA LEU A 44 8.03 6.57 -2.05
C LEU A 44 7.74 7.95 -2.63
N ARG A 45 8.57 8.96 -2.41
CA ARG A 45 8.44 10.26 -3.08
C ARG A 45 8.56 10.11 -4.60
N GLU A 46 9.56 9.38 -5.08
CA GLU A 46 9.75 9.13 -6.51
C GLU A 46 8.56 8.40 -7.14
N ILE A 47 7.85 7.55 -6.38
CA ILE A 47 6.76 6.72 -6.88
C ILE A 47 5.37 7.39 -6.71
N LEU A 48 5.13 8.02 -5.56
CA LEU A 48 3.82 8.57 -5.16
C LEU A 48 3.63 10.03 -5.57
N VAL A 49 4.71 10.79 -5.76
CA VAL A 49 4.64 12.24 -6.02
C VAL A 49 4.95 12.59 -7.47
N LEU A 50 5.75 11.78 -8.18
CA LEU A 50 6.02 12.05 -9.59
C LEU A 50 4.83 11.66 -10.48
N PRO A 51 4.49 12.48 -11.48
CA PRO A 51 3.35 12.23 -12.36
C PRO A 51 3.58 10.99 -13.22
N TRP A 52 2.63 10.05 -13.16
CA TRP A 52 2.51 8.92 -14.06
C TRP A 52 1.99 9.44 -15.42
N GLN A 53 2.86 10.08 -16.20
CA GLN A 53 2.44 10.66 -17.47
C GLN A 53 1.93 9.57 -18.43
N ASP A 54 0.73 9.80 -18.96
CA ASP A 54 0.18 9.02 -20.06
C ASP A 54 1.06 9.12 -21.30
N GLU A 55 1.04 8.05 -22.09
CA GLU A 55 1.83 7.82 -23.29
C GLU A 55 1.47 8.78 -24.44
N GLU A 56 1.65 10.09 -24.28
CA GLU A 56 1.67 11.01 -25.41
C GLU A 56 2.46 12.28 -25.06
N ILE A 57 3.78 12.24 -25.31
CA ILE A 57 4.64 13.28 -25.93
C ILE A 57 6.13 12.98 -25.60
N ILE A 58 6.78 12.35 -26.58
CA ILE A 58 8.15 12.57 -27.10
C ILE A 58 9.34 12.67 -26.09
N SER A 59 10.06 11.54 -26.01
CA SER A 59 11.51 11.37 -25.79
C SER A 59 12.23 12.19 -24.71
N GLU A 60 12.32 11.65 -23.49
CA GLU A 60 13.60 11.33 -22.81
C GLU A 60 13.43 10.75 -21.39
N GLN A 61 12.25 10.83 -20.78
CA GLN A 61 12.00 10.31 -19.42
C GLN A 61 10.89 9.24 -19.34
N LYS A 62 10.88 8.28 -20.27
CA LYS A 62 10.01 7.10 -20.09
C LYS A 62 10.60 6.23 -18.97
N VAL A 63 10.15 6.40 -17.73
CA VAL A 63 10.48 5.45 -16.67
C VAL A 63 9.85 4.11 -17.05
N ASP A 64 10.66 3.05 -17.03
CA ASP A 64 10.24 1.72 -17.44
C ASP A 64 9.18 1.20 -16.44
N ARG A 65 7.99 0.80 -16.93
CA ARG A 65 6.92 0.24 -16.07
C ARG A 65 7.41 -0.96 -15.27
N LYS A 66 8.42 -1.70 -15.74
CA LYS A 66 9.06 -2.79 -14.97
C LYS A 66 9.90 -2.24 -13.82
N LEU A 67 10.63 -1.14 -14.04
CA LEU A 67 11.36 -0.45 -12.98
C LEU A 67 10.40 0.08 -11.92
N TYR A 68 9.30 0.70 -12.33
CA TYR A 68 8.25 1.11 -11.38
C TYR A 68 7.67 -0.07 -10.62
N ALA A 69 7.34 -1.17 -11.28
CA ALA A 69 6.81 -2.36 -10.61
C ALA A 69 7.81 -2.93 -9.59
N ALA A 70 9.10 -3.00 -9.93
CA ALA A 70 10.14 -3.47 -9.01
C ALA A 70 10.35 -2.52 -7.83
N LEU A 71 10.40 -1.20 -8.08
CA LEU A 71 10.52 -0.18 -7.04
C LEU A 71 9.30 -0.15 -6.11
N LEU A 72 8.09 -0.29 -6.67
CA LEU A 72 6.85 -0.35 -5.91
C LEU A 72 6.81 -1.64 -5.07
N SER A 73 7.21 -2.79 -5.62
CA SER A 73 7.29 -4.07 -4.89
C SER A 73 8.29 -4.01 -3.72
N LEU A 74 9.47 -3.44 -3.97
CA LEU A 74 10.45 -3.16 -2.92
C LEU A 74 9.87 -2.21 -1.86
N SER A 75 9.17 -1.16 -2.28
CA SER A 75 8.54 -0.19 -1.36
C SER A 75 7.46 -0.83 -0.49
N VAL A 76 6.66 -1.76 -1.03
CA VAL A 76 5.69 -2.55 -0.23
C VAL A 76 6.40 -3.37 0.81
N THR A 77 7.43 -4.10 0.39
CA THR A 77 8.13 -5.02 1.27
C THR A 77 8.81 -4.27 2.43
N ILE A 78 9.40 -3.11 2.14
CA ILE A 78 9.97 -2.24 3.17
C ILE A 78 8.86 -1.66 4.05
N PHE A 79 7.79 -1.14 3.46
CA PHE A 79 6.66 -0.56 4.20
C PHE A 79 6.04 -1.57 5.17
N GLU A 80 5.78 -2.81 4.72
CA GLU A 80 5.22 -3.90 5.52
C GLU A 80 6.09 -4.28 6.74
N LYS A 81 7.40 -4.08 6.67
CA LYS A 81 8.31 -4.41 7.77
C LYS A 81 8.66 -3.23 8.67
N VAL A 82 8.71 -2.03 8.12
CA VAL A 82 9.22 -0.83 8.79
C VAL A 82 8.11 -0.01 9.45
N ILE A 83 6.94 0.06 8.83
CA ILE A 83 5.82 0.89 9.29
C ILE A 83 4.85 -0.01 10.06
N THR A 84 4.84 0.13 11.37
CA THR A 84 4.07 -0.76 12.27
C THR A 84 2.86 -0.05 12.88
N ASN A 85 2.96 1.25 13.07
CA ASN A 85 1.94 2.07 13.70
C ASN A 85 1.66 3.37 12.91
N TYR A 86 0.63 4.11 13.31
CA TYR A 86 0.24 5.35 12.67
C TYR A 86 1.24 6.51 12.85
N GLU A 87 2.03 6.51 13.92
CA GLU A 87 3.07 7.52 14.16
C GLU A 87 4.22 7.37 13.15
N ASP A 88 4.69 6.14 12.91
CA ASP A 88 5.67 5.81 11.87
C ASP A 88 5.18 6.30 10.49
N LEU A 89 3.90 6.07 10.19
CA LEU A 89 3.28 6.52 8.95
C LEU A 89 3.23 8.05 8.86
N ALA A 90 2.89 8.75 9.94
CA ALA A 90 2.83 10.20 9.96
C ALA A 90 4.23 10.82 9.77
N GLN A 91 5.26 10.24 10.38
CA GLN A 91 6.65 10.65 10.16
C GLN A 91 7.06 10.46 8.70
N LEU A 92 6.74 9.31 8.10
CA LEU A 92 6.99 9.03 6.69
C LEU A 92 6.26 10.01 5.76
N ALA A 93 4.98 10.28 6.04
CA ALA A 93 4.17 11.25 5.28
C ALA A 93 4.79 12.66 5.34
N ASN A 94 5.25 13.10 6.50
CA ASN A 94 5.92 14.38 6.67
C ASN A 94 7.25 14.47 5.91
N GLN A 95 8.03 13.38 5.90
CA GLN A 95 9.27 13.30 5.14
C GLN A 95 9.04 13.34 3.63
N ILE A 96 7.93 12.77 3.14
CA ILE A 96 7.56 12.83 1.72
C ILE A 96 7.01 14.21 1.34
N ALA A 97 6.26 14.85 2.24
CA ALA A 97 5.55 16.10 1.97
C ALA A 97 6.46 17.33 1.82
N GLU A 98 7.70 17.31 2.34
CA GLU A 98 8.65 18.44 2.33
C GLU A 98 8.02 19.81 2.74
N GLY A 99 6.98 19.81 3.58
CA GLY A 99 6.28 21.03 4.02
C GLY A 99 5.15 21.53 3.11
N GLY A 100 4.73 20.75 2.11
CA GLY A 100 3.56 21.01 1.26
C GLY A 100 2.20 20.78 1.95
N PRO A 101 1.07 20.92 1.23
CA PRO A 101 -0.26 20.65 1.79
C PRO A 101 -0.36 19.22 2.34
N ALA A 102 -1.33 18.98 3.23
CA ALA A 102 -1.50 17.70 3.95
C ALA A 102 -1.39 16.48 3.01
N PHE A 103 -0.28 15.76 3.10
CA PHE A 103 -0.02 14.58 2.29
C PHE A 103 -0.90 13.43 2.79
N SER A 104 -1.88 13.03 1.98
CA SER A 104 -2.69 11.85 2.25
C SER A 104 -2.09 10.64 1.54
N PHE A 105 -1.56 9.71 2.31
CA PHE A 105 -1.03 8.45 1.77
C PHE A 105 -2.12 7.68 1.03
N ALA A 106 -3.32 7.58 1.61
CA ALA A 106 -4.47 6.95 0.97
C ALA A 106 -4.91 7.70 -0.30
N GLY A 107 -4.92 9.03 -0.27
CA GLY A 107 -5.20 9.85 -1.45
C GLY A 107 -4.22 9.61 -2.59
N LYS A 108 -2.92 9.49 -2.31
CA LYS A 108 -1.90 9.18 -3.33
C LYS A 108 -2.02 7.76 -3.89
N LEU A 109 -2.28 6.78 -3.06
CA LEU A 109 -2.57 5.43 -3.55
C LEU A 109 -3.82 5.43 -4.45
N LYS A 110 -4.83 6.24 -4.14
CA LYS A 110 -6.05 6.34 -4.93
C LYS A 110 -5.77 6.88 -6.33
N GLU A 111 -4.97 7.94 -6.45
CA GLU A 111 -4.53 8.48 -7.75
C GLU A 111 -3.86 7.39 -8.61
N ILE A 112 -2.97 6.59 -8.00
CA ILE A 112 -2.29 5.47 -8.68
C ILE A 112 -3.30 4.42 -9.15
N VAL A 113 -4.26 4.07 -8.31
CA VAL A 113 -5.31 3.09 -8.67
C VAL A 113 -6.10 3.57 -9.87
N GLU A 114 -6.57 4.81 -9.85
CA GLU A 114 -7.38 5.39 -10.93
C GLU A 114 -6.63 5.38 -12.26
N GLN A 115 -5.38 5.86 -12.28
CA GLN A 115 -4.53 5.87 -13.47
C GLN A 115 -4.21 4.47 -14.03
N ASN A 116 -4.19 3.45 -13.17
CA ASN A 116 -3.91 2.07 -13.58
C ASN A 116 -5.19 1.27 -13.88
N SER A 117 -6.38 1.85 -13.73
CA SER A 117 -7.65 1.17 -13.91
C SER A 117 -8.26 1.32 -15.31
N GLU A 118 -7.86 2.35 -16.07
CA GLU A 118 -8.50 2.70 -17.35
C GLU A 118 -8.25 1.68 -18.47
N GLN A 119 -7.08 1.03 -18.47
CA GLN A 119 -6.69 0.09 -19.53
C GLN A 119 -6.16 -1.21 -18.93
N ALA A 120 -6.78 -2.33 -19.28
CA ALA A 120 -6.36 -3.62 -18.78
C ALA A 120 -5.03 -4.07 -19.43
N THR A 121 -3.95 -4.10 -18.64
CA THR A 121 -2.64 -4.61 -19.06
C THR A 121 -1.98 -5.35 -17.90
N ALA A 122 -1.10 -6.31 -18.20
CA ALA A 122 -0.41 -7.10 -17.17
C ALA A 122 0.42 -6.23 -16.19
N SER A 123 1.03 -5.14 -16.67
CA SER A 123 1.79 -4.22 -15.81
C SER A 123 0.89 -3.42 -14.88
N ARG A 124 -0.26 -2.93 -15.36
CA ARG A 124 -1.23 -2.18 -14.57
C ARG A 124 -1.89 -3.07 -13.51
N LEU A 125 -2.24 -4.31 -13.88
CA LEU A 125 -2.71 -5.32 -12.93
C LEU A 125 -1.68 -5.58 -11.82
N ARG A 126 -0.39 -5.70 -12.16
CA ARG A 126 0.67 -5.85 -11.15
C ARG A 126 0.74 -4.64 -10.22
N ILE A 127 0.69 -3.42 -10.75
CA ILE A 127 0.68 -2.20 -9.93
C ILE A 127 -0.51 -2.21 -8.98
N LEU A 128 -1.72 -2.51 -9.48
CA LEU A 128 -2.92 -2.58 -8.66
C LEU A 128 -2.80 -3.60 -7.53
N LYS A 129 -2.30 -4.82 -7.78
CA LYS A 129 -2.08 -5.81 -6.71
C LYS A 129 -1.15 -5.30 -5.63
N ILE A 130 -0.07 -4.65 -6.04
CA ILE A 130 0.93 -4.10 -5.12
C ILE A 130 0.31 -2.96 -4.29
N THR A 131 -0.45 -2.04 -4.91
CA THR A 131 -1.17 -0.98 -4.22
C THR A 131 -2.24 -1.51 -3.26
N THR A 132 -2.96 -2.58 -3.64
CA THR A 132 -3.91 -3.24 -2.74
C THR A 132 -3.21 -3.81 -1.51
N ARG A 133 -2.03 -4.41 -1.67
CA ARG A 133 -1.22 -4.88 -0.52
C ARG A 133 -0.80 -3.73 0.39
N MET A 134 -0.33 -2.60 -0.15
CA MET A 134 -0.06 -1.41 0.66
C MET A 134 -1.29 -0.96 1.44
N THR A 135 -2.46 -1.01 0.80
CA THR A 135 -3.73 -0.60 1.40
C THR A 135 -4.11 -1.53 2.56
N ILE A 136 -3.94 -2.84 2.40
CA ILE A 136 -4.13 -3.82 3.48
C ILE A 136 -3.24 -3.49 4.67
N SER A 137 -1.95 -3.22 4.43
CA SER A 137 -1.00 -2.84 5.48
C SER A 137 -1.41 -1.53 6.16
N LEU A 138 -1.85 -0.54 5.39
CA LEU A 138 -2.34 0.75 5.90
C LEU A 138 -3.56 0.57 6.83
N ILE A 139 -4.51 -0.31 6.47
CA ILE A 139 -5.68 -0.63 7.30
C ILE A 139 -5.25 -1.29 8.62
N ASN A 140 -4.27 -2.18 8.56
CA ASN A 140 -3.80 -2.96 9.69
C ASN A 140 -2.91 -2.20 10.68
N LEU A 141 -2.45 -0.99 10.34
CA LEU A 141 -1.62 -0.18 11.25
C LEU A 141 -2.31 0.03 12.60
N GLU A 142 -1.54 -0.16 13.66
CA GLU A 142 -2.01 0.10 15.03
C GLU A 142 -2.34 1.59 15.21
N GLY A 143 -3.47 1.88 15.85
CA GLY A 143 -3.96 3.25 16.03
C GLY A 143 -4.51 3.94 14.76
N GLY A 144 -4.45 3.28 13.60
CA GLY A 144 -4.99 3.82 12.35
C GLY A 144 -6.51 3.95 12.38
N ARG A 145 -7.01 5.14 12.01
CA ARG A 145 -8.45 5.44 11.87
C ARG A 145 -8.92 5.26 10.44
N VAL A 146 -10.15 4.78 10.27
CA VAL A 146 -10.82 4.77 8.97
C VAL A 146 -11.29 6.18 8.65
N GLY A 147 -10.60 6.84 7.72
CA GLY A 147 -10.95 8.17 7.22
C GLY A 147 -11.54 8.12 5.81
N ALA A 148 -12.16 9.22 5.37
CA ALA A 148 -12.82 9.33 4.07
C ALA A 148 -11.89 8.98 2.89
N ASP A 149 -10.62 9.35 2.95
CA ASP A 149 -9.64 9.04 1.90
C ASP A 149 -9.39 7.54 1.75
N LEU A 150 -9.37 6.79 2.86
CA LEU A 150 -9.16 5.34 2.85
C LEU A 150 -10.40 4.61 2.32
N GLU A 151 -11.60 5.08 2.66
CA GLU A 151 -12.85 4.56 2.10
C GLU A 151 -12.95 4.82 0.60
N SER A 152 -12.59 6.03 0.18
CA SER A 152 -12.59 6.43 -1.23
C SER A 152 -11.56 5.60 -2.03
N LEU A 153 -10.36 5.37 -1.49
CA LEU A 153 -9.38 4.44 -2.05
C LEU A 153 -9.94 3.03 -2.20
N MET A 154 -10.64 2.52 -1.18
CA MET A 154 -11.24 1.18 -1.23
C MET A 154 -12.29 1.06 -2.32
N GLN A 155 -13.08 2.13 -2.53
CA GLN A 155 -14.06 2.19 -3.61
C GLN A 155 -13.39 2.14 -4.99
N SER A 156 -12.34 2.94 -5.21
CA SER A 156 -11.57 2.91 -6.46
C SER A 156 -10.92 1.54 -6.70
N LEU A 157 -10.39 0.88 -5.68
CA LEU A 157 -9.83 -0.48 -5.78
C LEU A 157 -10.88 -1.52 -6.14
N SER A 158 -12.08 -1.42 -5.56
CA SER A 158 -13.20 -2.30 -5.90
C SER A 158 -13.61 -2.18 -7.36
N GLU A 159 -13.64 -0.96 -7.89
CA GLU A 159 -13.97 -0.73 -9.29
C GLU A 159 -12.84 -1.19 -10.22
N ALA A 160 -11.59 -0.88 -9.88
CA ALA A 160 -10.39 -1.33 -10.59
C ALA A 160 -10.35 -2.86 -10.74
N SER A 161 -10.68 -3.58 -9.67
CA SER A 161 -10.72 -5.05 -9.64
C SER A 161 -11.68 -5.61 -10.69
N LYS A 162 -12.88 -5.05 -10.79
CA LYS A 162 -13.88 -5.49 -11.78
C LYS A 162 -13.38 -5.29 -13.21
N ASN A 163 -12.77 -4.13 -13.48
CA ASN A 163 -12.22 -3.80 -14.80
C ASN A 163 -11.07 -4.73 -15.20
N MET A 164 -10.27 -5.19 -14.24
CA MET A 164 -9.10 -6.05 -14.47
C MET A 164 -9.40 -7.55 -14.47
N LEU A 165 -10.60 -7.96 -14.05
CA LEU A 165 -10.96 -9.36 -13.84
C LEU A 165 -10.76 -10.23 -15.10
N GLN A 166 -11.17 -9.72 -16.26
CA GLN A 166 -11.02 -10.44 -17.53
C GLN A 166 -9.54 -10.62 -17.90
N MET A 167 -8.72 -9.57 -17.76
CA MET A 167 -7.29 -9.63 -18.06
C MET A 167 -6.56 -10.60 -17.13
N GLU A 168 -6.88 -10.55 -15.84
CA GLU A 168 -6.33 -11.49 -14.87
C GLU A 168 -6.74 -12.94 -15.20
N GLY A 169 -7.99 -13.17 -15.59
CA GLY A 169 -8.47 -14.46 -16.10
C GLY A 169 -7.68 -14.95 -17.30
N PHE A 170 -7.47 -14.10 -18.32
CA PHE A 170 -6.64 -14.44 -19.48
C PHE A 170 -5.18 -14.75 -19.12
N MET A 171 -4.61 -14.02 -18.17
CA MET A 171 -3.24 -14.27 -17.69
C MET A 171 -3.11 -15.59 -16.95
N ILE A 172 -4.11 -15.98 -16.15
CA ILE A 172 -4.15 -17.28 -15.47
C ILE A 172 -4.25 -18.41 -16.51
N LEU A 173 -5.12 -18.26 -17.51
CA LEU A 173 -5.32 -19.25 -18.56
C LEU A 173 -4.10 -19.39 -19.50
N SER A 174 -3.40 -18.30 -19.79
CA SER A 174 -2.20 -18.29 -20.65
C SER A 174 -0.97 -18.89 -19.97
N ARG A 175 -1.02 -19.11 -18.65
CA ARG A 175 0.09 -19.61 -17.83
C ARG A 175 0.15 -21.15 -17.80
N SER A 176 -0.18 -21.82 -18.90
CA SER A 176 0.02 -23.26 -19.02
C SER A 176 1.51 -23.57 -19.17
N HIS A 177 2.04 -24.40 -18.25
CA HIS A 177 3.26 -25.22 -18.32
C HIS A 177 4.53 -24.88 -17.51
N HIS A 178 4.64 -23.80 -16.73
CA HIS A 178 5.78 -23.67 -15.81
C HIS A 178 5.36 -23.25 -14.39
N SER A 179 5.73 -24.08 -13.42
CA SER A 179 5.39 -24.02 -12.01
C SER A 179 5.88 -22.76 -11.32
N THR A 180 4.98 -21.79 -11.15
CA THR A 180 4.93 -20.94 -9.95
C THR A 180 3.47 -20.84 -9.55
N SER A 181 3.11 -21.46 -8.42
CA SER A 181 1.79 -21.46 -7.81
C SER A 181 1.06 -20.13 -8.02
N THR A 182 -0.06 -20.12 -8.73
CA THR A 182 -1.06 -19.06 -8.61
C THR A 182 -1.76 -19.30 -7.28
N ASP A 183 -1.22 -18.74 -6.22
CA ASP A 183 -1.95 -18.62 -4.97
C ASP A 183 -3.24 -17.81 -5.27
N PRO A 184 -4.43 -18.40 -5.14
CA PRO A 184 -5.69 -17.70 -5.37
C PRO A 184 -5.85 -16.48 -4.45
N ALA A 185 -5.14 -16.46 -3.31
CA ALA A 185 -5.10 -15.33 -2.39
C ALA A 185 -4.34 -14.12 -2.95
N ASN A 186 -3.60 -14.29 -4.05
CA ASN A 186 -2.85 -13.22 -4.71
C ASN A 186 -3.54 -12.68 -5.98
N ASN A 187 -4.80 -13.05 -6.22
CA ASN A 187 -5.62 -12.42 -7.26
C ASN A 187 -6.04 -11.02 -6.82
N LEU A 188 -6.26 -10.10 -7.77
CA LEU A 188 -6.62 -8.74 -7.38
C LEU A 188 -7.97 -8.72 -6.65
N ASP A 189 -8.96 -9.49 -7.11
CA ASP A 189 -10.27 -9.58 -6.50
C ASP A 189 -10.23 -10.13 -5.05
N SER A 190 -9.42 -11.16 -4.80
CA SER A 190 -9.28 -11.72 -3.45
C SER A 190 -8.58 -10.75 -2.50
N LEU A 191 -7.53 -10.08 -2.96
CA LEU A 191 -6.84 -9.03 -2.19
C LEU A 191 -7.80 -7.88 -1.83
N VAL A 192 -8.61 -7.42 -2.79
CA VAL A 192 -9.57 -6.34 -2.55
C VAL A 192 -10.65 -6.77 -1.55
N LYS A 193 -11.17 -8.00 -1.64
CA LYS A 193 -12.12 -8.54 -0.65
C LYS A 193 -11.51 -8.59 0.75
N THR A 194 -10.29 -9.08 0.89
CA THR A 194 -9.58 -9.07 2.17
C THR A 194 -9.45 -7.66 2.72
N ALA A 195 -9.09 -6.68 1.89
CA ALA A 195 -8.98 -5.28 2.30
C ALA A 195 -10.33 -4.70 2.77
N GLN A 196 -11.42 -5.01 2.08
CA GLN A 196 -12.77 -4.60 2.46
C GLN A 196 -13.22 -5.19 3.79
N GLU A 197 -13.04 -6.50 3.98
CA GLU A 197 -13.39 -7.19 5.23
C GLU A 197 -12.63 -6.61 6.43
N LEU A 198 -11.33 -6.32 6.25
CA LEU A 198 -10.51 -5.69 7.28
C LEU A 198 -10.98 -4.27 7.60
N LEU A 199 -11.34 -3.48 6.59
CA LEU A 199 -11.84 -2.11 6.76
C LEU A 199 -13.14 -2.10 7.57
N GLU A 200 -14.09 -2.97 7.22
CA GLU A 200 -15.38 -3.07 7.92
C GLU A 200 -15.20 -3.58 9.35
N LYS A 201 -14.31 -4.55 9.57
CA LYS A 201 -13.94 -5.00 10.92
C LYS A 201 -13.40 -3.84 11.77
N LYS A 202 -12.47 -3.04 11.23
CA LYS A 202 -11.92 -1.85 11.90
C LYS A 202 -12.99 -0.81 12.24
N LYS A 203 -13.96 -0.58 11.34
CA LYS A 203 -15.11 0.31 11.61
C LYS A 203 -15.95 -0.21 12.77
N GLN A 204 -16.25 -1.51 12.79
CA GLN A 204 -17.03 -2.12 13.86
C GLN A 204 -16.30 -2.05 15.20
N GLU A 205 -14.99 -2.30 15.23
CA GLU A 205 -14.17 -2.16 16.43
C GLU A 205 -14.22 -0.73 16.99
N ALA A 206 -14.07 0.28 16.12
CA ALA A 206 -14.15 1.68 16.53
C ALA A 206 -15.54 2.05 17.09
N GLN A 207 -16.62 1.49 16.54
CA GLN A 207 -17.98 1.68 17.05
C GLN A 207 -18.21 0.98 18.40
N ASN A 208 -17.67 -0.23 18.60
CA ASN A 208 -17.78 -1.00 19.84
C ASN A 208 -17.00 -0.34 21.01
N LEU A 209 -15.87 0.31 20.72
CA LEU A 209 -15.12 1.13 21.69
C LEU A 209 -15.87 2.41 22.10
N SER A 210 -16.78 2.92 21.27
CA SER A 210 -17.60 4.10 21.58
C SER A 210 -18.87 3.76 22.37
N THR A 211 -19.28 2.49 22.42
CA THR A 211 -20.52 2.03 23.08
C THR A 211 -20.29 1.29 24.39
N THR A 212 -19.03 1.09 24.81
CA THR A 212 -18.75 0.60 26.16
C THR A 212 -19.06 1.71 27.16
N PRO A 213 -20.04 1.54 28.07
CA PRO A 213 -20.25 2.50 29.14
C PRO A 213 -19.01 2.43 30.03
N VAL A 214 -18.14 3.43 29.93
CA VAL A 214 -17.15 3.69 30.97
C VAL A 214 -17.94 4.10 32.20
N VAL A 215 -18.37 3.13 33.00
CA VAL A 215 -18.74 3.40 34.39
C VAL A 215 -17.46 3.96 34.99
N SER A 216 -17.43 5.28 35.12
CA SER A 216 -16.30 5.96 35.73
C SER A 216 -16.08 5.33 37.10
N MET A 217 -14.83 5.05 37.49
CA MET A 217 -14.53 4.59 38.86
C MET A 217 -15.19 5.49 39.92
N LYS A 218 -15.41 6.78 39.61
CA LYS A 218 -16.22 7.67 40.46
C LYS A 218 -17.66 7.20 40.66
N GLN A 219 -18.37 6.82 39.61
CA GLN A 219 -19.74 6.30 39.69
C GLN A 219 -19.81 4.99 40.47
N LEU A 220 -18.79 4.14 40.33
CA LEU A 220 -18.67 2.88 41.07
C LEU A 220 -18.44 3.14 42.57
N ILE A 221 -17.63 4.15 42.91
CA ILE A 221 -17.41 4.59 44.30
C ILE A 221 -18.70 5.21 44.88
N GLU A 222 -19.39 6.07 44.14
CA GLU A 222 -20.66 6.70 44.59
C GLU A 222 -21.74 5.65 44.85
N TRP A 223 -21.93 4.67 43.95
CA TRP A 223 -22.88 3.58 44.16
C TRP A 223 -22.54 2.71 45.37
N THR A 224 -21.25 2.49 45.63
CA THR A 224 -20.80 1.70 46.78
C THR A 224 -21.05 2.43 48.10
N ILE A 225 -20.89 3.76 48.12
CA ILE A 225 -21.19 4.59 49.29
C ILE A 225 -22.70 4.59 49.56
N ASP A 226 -23.54 4.80 48.53
CA ASP A 226 -25.00 4.84 48.70
C ASP A 226 -25.59 3.49 49.17
N SER A 227 -24.98 2.37 48.77
CA SER A 227 -25.38 1.03 49.20
C SER A 227 -24.96 0.68 50.63
N ILE A 228 -24.00 1.41 51.23
CA ILE A 228 -23.53 1.17 52.60
C ILE A 228 -24.31 2.01 53.62
N PHE A 229 -24.87 3.15 53.19
CA PHE A 229 -25.56 4.11 54.06
C PHE A 229 -27.09 4.10 53.95
N CYS A 230 -27.68 3.17 53.20
CA CYS A 230 -29.12 2.83 53.22
C CYS A 230 -29.34 1.49 53.92
#